data_AF-A0A2N3D1E8-F1
#
_entry.id   AF-A0A2N3D1E8-F1
#
_cell.length_a   1.000
_cell.length_b   1.000
_cell.length_c   1.000
_cell.angle_alpha   90.00
_cell.angle_beta   90.00
_cell.angle_gamma   90.00
#
_symmetry.space_group_name_H-M   'P 1'
#
loop_
_entity.id
_entity.type
_entity.pdbx_description
1 polymer ?
#
loop_
_entity_poly.entity_id
_entity_poly.type
_entity_poly.pdbx_seq_one_letter_code
_entity_poly.pdbx_strand_id
1 'polypeptide(L)'
;MANVTVIGAQWGDEGKGKIVDWLASRADVVVRFQGGHNAGHTLVIDGTTYKLSLLPSGIVSGTLSVIGNGVVLDPWALRDEVKKLEGQGIAITDDNLAVAD
;
A
#
# COMPACT_ATOMS: atom_id res chain seq x y z
N MET A 1 4.55 -17.08 -14.44
CA MET A 1 3.91 -15.95 -13.73
C MET A 1 4.82 -14.75 -13.90
N ALA A 2 4.30 -13.59 -14.30
CA ALA A 2 5.10 -12.40 -14.56
C ALA A 2 5.00 -11.44 -13.39
N ASN A 3 6.13 -10.96 -12.90
CA ASN A 3 6.19 -10.02 -11.79
C ASN A 3 6.62 -8.65 -12.32
N VAL A 4 6.08 -7.59 -11.73
CA VAL A 4 6.47 -6.22 -12.05
C VAL A 4 6.97 -5.56 -10.77
N THR A 5 8.15 -4.96 -10.83
CA THR A 5 8.72 -4.20 -9.71
C THR A 5 8.83 -2.74 -10.09
N VAL A 6 8.27 -1.87 -9.25
CA VAL A 6 8.39 -0.42 -9.41
C VAL A 6 9.44 0.10 -8.44
N ILE A 7 10.53 0.68 -8.98
CA ILE A 7 11.66 1.20 -8.19
C ILE A 7 11.91 2.66 -8.60
N GLY A 8 12.38 3.47 -7.66
CA GLY A 8 12.80 4.85 -7.93
C GLY A 8 14.18 4.85 -8.55
N ALA A 9 14.35 5.54 -9.67
CA ALA A 9 15.63 5.63 -10.35
C ALA A 9 16.51 6.78 -9.81
N GLN A 10 15.96 7.63 -8.94
CA GLN A 10 16.60 8.84 -8.44
C GLN A 10 16.55 8.86 -6.90
N TRP A 11 16.31 10.04 -6.31
CA TRP A 11 16.30 10.26 -4.85
C TRP A 11 14.90 10.52 -4.29
N GLY A 12 13.88 9.82 -4.80
CA GLY A 12 12.51 9.97 -4.30
C GLY A 12 11.68 10.96 -5.13
N ASP A 13 10.40 11.05 -4.77
CA ASP A 13 9.39 11.92 -5.40
C ASP A 13 9.24 11.79 -6.94
N GLU A 14 9.64 10.66 -7.53
CA GLU A 14 9.55 10.42 -8.97
C GLU A 14 8.12 10.05 -9.44
N GLY A 15 7.12 10.17 -8.56
CA GLY A 15 5.74 9.82 -8.89
C GLY A 15 5.47 8.31 -8.97
N LYS A 16 6.33 7.47 -8.40
CA LYS A 16 6.18 5.99 -8.36
C LYS A 16 4.77 5.56 -7.97
N GLY A 17 4.21 6.22 -6.97
CA GLY A 17 2.88 5.92 -6.46
C GLY A 17 1.79 5.92 -7.53
N LYS A 18 1.84 6.85 -8.49
CA LYS A 18 0.90 6.88 -9.62
C LYS A 18 1.03 5.65 -10.53
N ILE A 19 2.26 5.18 -10.75
CA ILE A 19 2.53 3.98 -11.54
C ILE A 19 2.08 2.73 -10.78
N VAL A 20 2.37 2.66 -9.48
CA VAL A 20 1.94 1.55 -8.61
C VAL A 20 0.43 1.44 -8.58
N ASP A 21 -0.29 2.55 -8.41
CA ASP A 21 -1.76 2.58 -8.44
C ASP A 21 -2.34 2.01 -9.75
N TRP A 22 -1.84 2.51 -10.89
CA TRP A 22 -2.27 2.03 -12.20
C TRP A 22 -1.98 0.53 -12.41
N LEU A 23 -0.81 0.05 -11.97
CA LEU A 23 -0.45 -1.37 -12.05
C LEU A 23 -1.25 -2.23 -11.06
N ALA A 24 -1.55 -1.72 -9.86
CA ALA A 24 -2.29 -2.42 -8.82
C ALA A 24 -3.69 -2.82 -9.29
N SER A 25 -4.35 -1.99 -10.11
CA SER A 25 -5.65 -2.31 -10.73
C SER A 25 -5.66 -3.57 -11.61
N ARG A 26 -4.49 -4.09 -11.97
CA ARG A 26 -4.30 -5.28 -12.82
C ARG A 26 -3.52 -6.40 -12.13
N ALA A 27 -3.15 -6.20 -10.88
CA ALA A 27 -2.38 -7.15 -10.11
C ALA A 27 -3.31 -7.98 -9.23
N ASP A 28 -3.00 -9.27 -9.09
CA ASP A 28 -3.66 -10.12 -8.11
C ASP A 28 -3.16 -9.83 -6.69
N VAL A 29 -1.91 -9.36 -6.56
CA VAL A 29 -1.23 -9.09 -5.28
C VAL A 29 -0.36 -7.84 -5.38
N VAL A 30 -0.40 -6.98 -4.36
CA VAL A 30 0.48 -5.81 -4.22
C VAL A 30 1.35 -5.96 -2.98
N VAL A 31 2.67 -5.93 -3.15
CA VAL A 31 3.63 -6.21 -2.07
C VAL A 31 4.48 -4.97 -1.78
N ARG A 32 4.57 -4.59 -0.51
CA ARG A 32 5.64 -3.71 -0.02
C ARG A 32 6.78 -4.57 0.52
N PHE A 33 7.97 -4.45 -0.06
CA PHE A 33 9.09 -5.34 0.25
C PHE A 33 10.18 -4.71 1.13
N GLN A 34 10.16 -3.39 1.34
CA GLN A 34 11.14 -2.68 2.17
C GLN A 34 10.56 -1.41 2.78
N GLY A 35 11.27 -0.86 3.76
CA GLY A 35 11.11 0.52 4.22
C GLY A 35 10.31 0.58 5.50
N GLY A 36 9.48 1.60 5.68
CA GLY A 36 8.60 1.73 6.83
C GLY A 36 7.47 2.71 6.55
N HIS A 37 6.99 3.40 7.58
CA HIS A 37 5.89 4.38 7.50
C HIS A 37 6.36 5.81 7.19
N ASN A 38 7.61 5.98 6.74
CA ASN A 38 8.28 7.27 6.56
C ASN A 38 7.96 7.95 5.22
N ALA A 39 7.32 7.25 4.28
CA ALA A 39 6.91 7.79 2.99
C ALA A 39 5.39 7.80 2.90
N GLY A 40 4.82 8.93 2.45
CA GLY A 40 3.39 9.06 2.21
C GLY A 40 3.04 8.87 0.74
N HIS A 41 2.09 7.98 0.46
CA HIS A 41 1.51 7.83 -0.86
C HIS A 41 0.04 8.27 -0.83
N THR A 42 -0.29 9.28 -1.64
CA THR A 42 -1.66 9.78 -1.76
C THR A 42 -2.31 9.24 -3.02
N LEU A 43 -3.51 8.68 -2.85
CA LEU A 43 -4.38 8.17 -3.90
C LEU A 43 -5.65 9.02 -3.95
N VAL A 44 -6.22 9.17 -5.14
CA VAL A 44 -7.54 9.78 -5.33
C VAL A 44 -8.38 8.81 -6.15
N ILE A 45 -9.39 8.21 -5.53
CA ILE A 45 -10.32 7.27 -6.16
C ILE A 45 -11.72 7.84 -6.01
N ASP A 46 -12.41 8.03 -7.14
CA ASP A 46 -13.78 8.59 -7.20
C ASP A 46 -13.95 9.89 -6.38
N GLY A 47 -12.94 10.76 -6.42
CA GLY A 47 -12.92 12.03 -5.69
C GLY A 47 -12.57 11.92 -4.19
N THR A 48 -12.41 10.70 -3.66
CA THR A 48 -11.99 10.47 -2.26
C THR A 48 -10.47 10.35 -2.18
N THR A 49 -9.87 11.09 -1.26
CA THR A 49 -8.43 11.08 -1.04
C THR A 49 -8.04 10.10 0.07
N TYR A 50 -7.16 9.16 -0.26
CA TYR A 50 -6.57 8.22 0.68
C TYR A 50 -5.09 8.52 0.83
N LYS A 51 -4.60 8.62 2.07
CA LYS A 51 -3.17 8.81 2.35
C LYS A 51 -2.66 7.59 3.10
N LEU A 52 -1.74 6.89 2.46
CA LEU A 52 -1.13 5.66 2.93
C LEU A 52 0.32 5.89 3.34
N SER A 53 0.77 5.19 4.37
CA SER A 53 2.13 5.25 4.88
C SER A 53 2.78 3.87 4.92
N LEU A 54 2.15 2.86 5.53
CA LEU A 54 2.61 1.46 5.57
C LEU A 54 1.87 0.60 4.56
N LEU A 55 0.55 0.75 4.47
CA LEU A 55 -0.25 -0.16 3.68
C LEU A 55 0.09 -0.05 2.18
N PRO A 56 0.17 -1.16 1.45
CA PRO A 56 0.24 -1.13 -0.01
C PRO A 56 -1.01 -0.46 -0.59
N SER A 57 -0.86 0.24 -1.74
CA SER A 57 -1.98 0.96 -2.38
C SER A 57 -3.12 0.06 -2.81
N GLY A 58 -2.84 -1.22 -3.08
CA GLY A 58 -3.85 -2.22 -3.44
C GLY A 58 -4.95 -2.40 -2.39
N ILE A 59 -4.71 -2.04 -1.12
CA ILE A 59 -5.71 -2.22 -0.06
C ILE A 59 -6.97 -1.39 -0.32
N VAL A 60 -6.82 -0.23 -0.97
CA VAL A 60 -7.94 0.69 -1.24
C VAL A 60 -8.82 0.14 -2.37
N SER A 61 -8.23 -0.60 -3.32
CA SER A 61 -8.96 -1.29 -4.39
C SER A 61 -9.44 -2.70 -4.01
N GLY A 62 -9.16 -3.17 -2.79
CA GLY A 62 -9.49 -4.52 -2.32
C GLY A 62 -8.57 -5.62 -2.86
N THR A 63 -7.44 -5.26 -3.48
CA THR A 63 -6.42 -6.21 -3.94
C THR A 63 -5.63 -6.73 -2.74
N LEU A 64 -5.32 -8.05 -2.75
CA LEU A 64 -4.51 -8.66 -1.69
C LEU A 64 -3.20 -7.89 -1.53
N SER A 65 -3.01 -7.34 -0.34
CA SER A 65 -1.92 -6.45 0.01
C SER A 65 -1.02 -7.12 1.02
N VAL A 66 0.28 -7.17 0.73
CA VAL A 66 1.26 -7.87 1.56
C VAL A 66 2.32 -6.90 2.05
N ILE A 67 2.54 -6.90 3.36
CA ILE A 67 3.71 -6.28 3.99
C ILE A 67 4.76 -7.37 4.14
N GLY A 68 5.82 -7.31 3.33
CA GLY A 68 6.91 -8.29 3.34
C GLY A 68 7.88 -8.09 4.51
N ASN A 69 8.68 -9.11 4.79
CA ASN A 69 9.62 -9.18 5.92
C ASN A 69 10.75 -8.14 5.88
N GLY A 70 10.96 -7.45 4.76
CA GLY A 70 11.92 -6.34 4.65
C GLY A 70 11.39 -5.00 5.15
N VAL A 71 10.13 -4.92 5.58
CA VAL A 71 9.50 -3.69 6.08
C VAL A 71 9.68 -3.59 7.59
N VAL A 72 10.20 -2.45 8.05
CA VAL A 72 10.18 -2.05 9.46
C VAL A 72 8.78 -1.57 9.80
N LEU A 73 8.05 -2.38 10.57
CA LEU A 73 6.66 -2.16 10.92
C LEU A 73 6.54 -1.51 12.30
N ASP A 74 5.84 -0.37 12.35
CA ASP A 74 5.35 0.21 13.60
C ASP A 74 3.89 -0.24 13.79
N PRO A 75 3.59 -1.06 14.82
CA PRO A 75 2.25 -1.59 15.04
C PRO A 75 1.21 -0.50 15.34
N TRP A 76 1.62 0.60 15.99
CA TRP A 76 0.72 1.70 16.31
C TRP A 76 0.37 2.49 15.05
N ALA A 77 1.37 2.78 14.22
CA ALA A 77 1.16 3.44 12.93
C ALA A 77 0.25 2.60 12.02
N LEU A 78 0.48 1.28 11.94
CA LEU A 78 -0.35 0.37 11.16
C LEU A 78 -1.81 0.40 11.66
N ARG A 79 -2.03 0.23 12.97
CA ARG A 79 -3.37 0.26 13.57
C ARG A 79 -4.09 1.57 13.27
N ASP A 80 -3.41 2.70 13.41
CA ASP A 80 -4.01 4.02 13.20
C ASP A 80 -4.33 4.27 11.73
N GLU A 81 -3.49 3.77 10.82
CA GLU A 81 -3.73 3.80 9.38
C GLU A 81 -4.92 2.92 8.98
N VAL A 82 -5.01 1.70 9.51
CA VAL A 82 -6.15 0.78 9.29
C VAL A 82 -7.45 1.43 9.75
N LYS A 83 -7.52 1.92 11.00
CA LYS A 83 -8.71 2.59 11.55
C LYS A 83 -9.15 3.78 10.70
N LYS A 84 -8.19 4.54 10.18
CA LYS A 84 -8.47 5.69 9.31
C LYS A 84 -9.11 5.24 8.00
N LEU A 85 -8.58 4.21 7.35
CA LEU A 85 -9.12 3.70 6.09
C LEU A 85 -10.50 3.03 6.28
N GLU A 86 -10.69 2.28 7.36
CA GLU A 86 -11.99 1.72 7.74
C GLU A 86 -13.02 2.83 7.96
N GLY A 87 -12.63 3.93 8.61
CA GLY A 87 -13.45 5.13 8.76
C GLY A 87 -13.80 5.82 7.43
N GLN A 88 -13.06 5.52 6.35
CA GLN A 88 -13.33 5.97 4.98
C GLN A 88 -14.07 4.91 4.14
N GLY A 89 -14.55 3.82 4.77
CA GLY A 89 -15.33 2.77 4.12
C GLY A 89 -14.52 1.65 3.46
N ILE A 90 -13.21 1.59 3.69
CA ILE A 90 -12.36 0.50 3.18
C ILE A 90 -12.40 -0.68 4.13
N ALA A 91 -12.80 -1.86 3.65
CA ALA A 91 -12.77 -3.08 4.44
C ALA A 91 -11.35 -3.67 4.43
N ILE A 92 -10.76 -3.85 5.62
CA ILE A 92 -9.45 -4.47 5.80
C ILE A 92 -9.66 -5.72 6.64
N THR A 93 -9.33 -6.89 6.09
CA THR A 93 -9.54 -8.20 6.72
C THR A 93 -8.32 -9.09 6.51
N ASP A 94 -8.31 -10.24 7.18
CA ASP A 94 -7.27 -11.26 7.00
C ASP A 94 -7.27 -11.84 5.57
N ASP A 95 -8.33 -11.62 4.77
CA ASP A 95 -8.42 -12.06 3.38
C ASP A 95 -7.67 -11.14 2.40
N ASN A 96 -7.48 -9.85 2.76
CA ASN A 96 -6.91 -8.85 1.86
C ASN A 96 -5.65 -8.14 2.40
N LEU A 97 -5.28 -8.38 3.65
CA LEU A 97 -4.05 -7.89 4.24
C LEU A 97 -3.26 -9.05 4.88
N ALA A 98 -2.02 -9.24 4.42
CA ALA A 98 -1.09 -10.18 5.03
C ALA A 98 0.18 -9.45 5.51
N VAL A 99 0.70 -9.87 6.65
CA VAL A 99 1.98 -9.39 7.21
C VAL A 99 2.90 -10.60 7.36
N ALA A 100 4.11 -10.50 6.81
CA ALA A 100 5.12 -11.54 6.97
C ALA A 100 5.54 -11.71 8.44
N ASP A 101 5.98 -12.91 8.80
CA ASP A 101 6.43 -13.30 10.14
C ASP A 101 7.75 -12.67 10.57
#